data_AF-A0A350D2F0-F1
#
_entry.id   AF-A0A350D2F0-F1
#
_cell.length_a   1.000
_cell.length_b   1.000
_cell.length_c   1.000
_cell.angle_alpha   90.00
_cell.angle_beta   90.00
_cell.angle_gamma   90.00
#
_symmetry.space_group_name_H-M   'P 1'
#
loop_
_entity.id
_entity.type
_entity.pdbx_description
1 polymer ?
#
loop_
_entity_poly.entity_id
_entity_poly.type
_entity_poly.pdbx_seq_one_letter_code
_entity_poly.pdbx_strand_id
1 'polypeptide(L)'
;MRNLYQATSKAVRLNSSKGFTLIELLVVIAIIAILASLAIPQYLAYQRRAKVSSYAEPIARGCMMDIVAFCIENPDANINTANLNNCRNQTVTTAGGTVTLTPNGGTCTADGQPDTTAQATATLSGVTDYRARCFYQNQSIRCTIEAQ
;
A
#
# COMPACT_ATOMS: atom_id res chain seq x y z
N MET A 1 67.46 60.34 -20.19
CA MET A 1 66.06 60.25 -20.66
C MET A 1 65.59 58.82 -20.43
N ARG A 2 65.12 58.48 -19.22
CA ARG A 2 63.69 58.32 -18.88
C ARG A 2 62.88 57.66 -20.00
N ASN A 3 62.48 56.40 -19.80
CA ASN A 3 61.16 55.82 -20.13
C ASN A 3 61.19 54.32 -19.74
N LEU A 4 60.81 53.99 -18.49
CA LEU A 4 59.45 53.71 -17.99
C LEU A 4 58.96 52.29 -18.35
N TYR A 5 59.40 51.34 -17.52
CA TYR A 5 58.58 50.33 -16.83
C TYR A 5 57.18 50.08 -17.41
N GLN A 6 57.03 49.07 -18.27
CA GLN A 6 55.71 48.53 -18.62
C GLN A 6 55.35 47.43 -17.64
N ALA A 7 54.49 47.78 -16.69
CA ALA A 7 53.87 46.87 -15.75
C ALA A 7 53.00 45.86 -16.50
N THR A 8 53.28 44.57 -16.33
CA THR A 8 52.43 43.49 -16.80
C THR A 8 51.13 43.51 -16.01
N SER A 9 50.01 43.82 -16.67
CA SER A 9 48.68 43.80 -16.08
C SER A 9 48.27 42.35 -15.78
N LYS A 10 48.52 41.92 -14.55
CA LYS A 10 48.02 40.66 -14.00
C LYS A 10 46.52 40.81 -13.77
N ALA A 11 45.70 40.20 -14.63
CA ALA A 11 44.24 40.17 -14.45
C ALA A 11 43.90 39.40 -13.16
N VAL A 12 43.48 40.12 -12.13
CA VAL A 12 42.96 39.53 -10.89
C VAL A 12 41.56 38.99 -11.18
N ARG A 13 41.44 37.66 -11.28
CA ARG A 13 40.12 37.01 -11.26
C ARG A 13 39.59 37.07 -9.82
N LEU A 14 38.60 37.92 -9.57
CA LEU A 14 37.82 37.92 -8.34
C LEU A 14 36.89 36.69 -8.35
N ASN A 15 37.40 35.54 -7.92
CA ASN A 15 36.54 34.40 -7.63
C ASN A 15 35.69 34.74 -6.39
N SER A 16 34.46 35.21 -6.61
CA SER A 16 33.46 35.38 -5.56
C SER A 16 32.93 34.00 -5.17
N SER A 17 33.68 33.31 -4.32
CA SER A 17 33.25 32.08 -3.67
C SER A 17 32.18 32.44 -2.63
N LYS A 18 30.92 32.59 -3.05
CA LYS A 18 29.79 32.70 -2.13
C LYS A 18 29.58 31.34 -1.46
N GLY A 19 30.17 31.16 -0.28
CA GLY A 19 29.92 30.01 0.58
C GLY A 19 28.53 30.11 1.24
N PHE A 20 27.91 28.96 1.46
CA PHE A 20 26.70 28.83 2.25
C PHE A 20 27.02 29.17 3.71
N THR A 21 26.21 30.01 4.36
CA THR A 21 26.45 30.37 5.75
C THR A 21 26.02 29.24 6.69
N LEU A 22 26.71 29.10 7.83
CA LEU A 22 26.35 28.10 8.85
C LEU A 22 24.93 28.35 9.39
N ILE A 23 24.52 29.61 9.48
CA ILE A 23 23.18 29.99 9.93
C ILE A 23 22.09 29.62 8.91
N GLU A 24 22.35 29.76 7.61
CA GLU A 24 21.42 29.29 6.57
C GLU A 24 21.21 27.77 6.67
N LEU A 25 22.28 27.01 6.95
CA LEU A 25 22.17 25.57 7.14
C LEU A 25 21.38 25.20 8.38
N LEU A 26 21.57 25.93 9.48
CA LEU A 26 20.87 25.68 10.75
C LEU A 26 19.36 25.93 10.63
N VAL A 27 18.94 26.97 9.93
CA VAL A 27 17.50 27.25 9.73
C VAL A 27 16.87 26.21 8.81
N VAL A 28 17.57 25.75 7.77
CA VAL A 28 17.06 24.72 6.85
C VAL A 28 16.83 23.39 7.58
N ILE A 29 17.77 22.93 8.40
CA ILE A 29 17.58 21.68 9.16
C ILE A 29 16.43 21.80 10.17
N ALA A 30 16.23 22.98 10.76
CA ALA A 30 15.12 23.21 11.68
C ALA A 30 13.75 23.06 10.98
N ILE A 31 13.61 23.62 9.77
CA ILE A 31 12.38 23.49 8.98
C ILE A 31 12.16 22.04 8.53
N ILE A 32 13.21 21.35 8.05
CA ILE A 32 13.12 19.94 7.63
C ILE A 32 12.69 19.05 8.82
N ALA A 33 13.21 19.30 10.03
CA ALA A 33 12.84 18.55 11.22
C ALA A 33 11.34 18.66 11.53
N ILE A 34 10.77 19.87 11.44
CA ILE A 34 9.34 20.10 11.64
C ILE A 34 8.51 19.33 10.59
N LEU A 35 8.85 19.47 9.30
CA LEU A 35 8.11 18.80 8.22
C LEU A 35 8.22 17.26 8.31
N ALA A 36 9.40 16.74 8.61
CA ALA A 36 9.65 15.31 8.72
C ALA A 36 8.83 14.67 9.85
N SER A 37 8.65 15.38 10.98
CA SER A 37 7.87 14.89 12.12
C SER A 37 6.41 14.55 11.76
N LEU A 38 5.81 15.29 10.82
CA LEU A 38 4.44 15.07 10.36
C LEU A 38 4.37 14.12 9.16
N ALA A 39 5.31 14.24 8.23
CA ALA A 39 5.32 13.49 6.99
C ALA A 39 5.64 12.00 7.18
N ILE A 40 6.59 11.66 8.06
CA ILE A 40 7.03 10.27 8.28
C ILE A 40 5.88 9.36 8.75
N PRO A 41 5.13 9.65 9.82
CA PRO A 41 4.06 8.76 10.28
C PRO A 41 2.97 8.55 9.22
N GLN A 42 2.61 9.62 8.51
CA GLN A 42 1.62 9.55 7.42
C GLN A 42 2.13 8.69 6.25
N TYR A 43 3.38 8.88 5.83
CA TYR A 43 4.00 8.08 4.78
C TYR A 43 4.05 6.60 5.14
N LEU A 44 4.44 6.28 6.37
CA LEU A 44 4.48 4.89 6.85
C LEU A 44 3.08 4.25 6.85
N ALA A 45 2.03 4.99 7.26
CA ALA A 45 0.66 4.52 7.19
C ALA A 45 0.22 4.22 5.75
N TYR A 46 0.53 5.12 4.80
CA TYR A 46 0.25 4.89 3.38
C TYR A 46 1.00 3.68 2.82
N GLN A 47 2.27 3.50 3.17
CA GLN A 47 3.03 2.32 2.76
C GLN A 47 2.41 1.03 3.32
N ARG A 48 1.99 1.02 4.59
CA ARG A 48 1.32 -0.14 5.20
C ARG A 48 0.01 -0.46 4.49
N ARG A 49 -0.83 0.55 4.21
CA ARG A 49 -2.09 0.38 3.46
C ARG A 49 -1.84 -0.15 2.05
N ALA A 50 -0.84 0.38 1.35
CA ALA A 50 -0.47 -0.07 0.01
C ALA A 50 0.02 -1.52 0.01
N LYS A 51 0.80 -1.96 1.01
CA LYS A 51 1.20 -3.36 1.15
C LYS A 51 -0.01 -4.30 1.27
N VAL A 52 -1.00 -3.94 2.08
CA VAL A 52 -2.23 -4.76 2.23
C VAL A 52 -3.00 -4.81 0.91
N SER A 53 -3.12 -3.71 0.17
CA SER A 53 -3.74 -3.70 -1.17
C SER A 53 -2.98 -4.58 -2.17
N SER A 54 -1.64 -4.52 -2.18
CA SER A 54 -0.86 -5.30 -3.16
C SER A 54 -0.81 -6.79 -2.85
N TYR A 55 -0.78 -7.19 -1.58
CA TYR A 55 -0.52 -8.59 -1.20
C TYR A 55 -1.76 -9.31 -0.66
N ALA A 56 -2.58 -8.66 0.17
CA ALA A 56 -3.72 -9.31 0.84
C ALA A 56 -5.01 -9.23 0.01
N GLU A 57 -5.28 -8.08 -0.63
CA GLU A 57 -6.46 -7.89 -1.46
C GLU A 57 -6.61 -8.90 -2.62
N PRO A 58 -5.58 -9.20 -3.43
CA PRO A 58 -5.73 -10.16 -4.52
C PRO A 58 -6.07 -11.57 -4.03
N ILE A 59 -5.59 -11.96 -2.84
CA ILE A 59 -5.89 -13.26 -2.23
C ILE A 59 -7.37 -13.31 -1.81
N ALA A 60 -7.85 -12.28 -1.10
CA ALA A 60 -9.26 -12.17 -0.74
C ALA A 60 -10.18 -12.14 -1.98
N ARG A 61 -9.77 -11.41 -3.02
CA ARG A 61 -10.51 -11.34 -4.29
C ARG A 61 -10.57 -12.69 -4.98
N GLY A 62 -9.46 -13.43 -5.01
CA GLY A 62 -9.41 -14.79 -5.56
C GLY A 62 -10.41 -15.73 -4.90
N CYS A 63 -10.48 -15.69 -3.56
CA CYS A 63 -11.49 -16.47 -2.83
C CYS A 63 -12.93 -16.07 -3.19
N MET A 64 -13.23 -14.76 -3.30
CA MET A 64 -14.57 -14.32 -3.72
C MET A 64 -14.94 -14.74 -5.15
N MET A 65 -13.96 -14.83 -6.07
CA MET A 65 -14.22 -15.33 -7.42
C MET A 65 -14.63 -16.80 -7.40
N ASP A 66 -13.96 -17.64 -6.60
CA ASP A 66 -14.35 -19.05 -6.44
C ASP A 66 -15.73 -19.18 -5.79
N ILE A 67 -16.06 -18.32 -4.82
CA ILE A 67 -17.37 -18.30 -4.17
C ILE A 67 -18.48 -17.99 -5.20
N VAL A 68 -18.28 -16.97 -6.03
CA VAL A 68 -19.24 -16.63 -7.10
C VAL A 68 -19.37 -17.77 -8.11
N ALA A 69 -18.25 -18.35 -8.55
CA ALA A 69 -18.27 -19.47 -9.48
C ALA A 69 -19.03 -20.68 -8.91
N PHE A 70 -18.79 -21.01 -7.64
CA PHE A 70 -19.48 -22.09 -6.96
C PHE A 70 -21.00 -21.87 -6.90
N CYS A 71 -21.46 -20.64 -6.63
CA CYS A 71 -22.89 -20.33 -6.57
C CYS A 71 -23.59 -20.40 -7.93
N ILE A 72 -22.89 -20.04 -9.01
CA ILE A 72 -23.45 -20.17 -10.37
C ILE A 72 -23.71 -21.64 -10.69
N GLU A 73 -22.83 -22.54 -10.25
CA GLU A 73 -22.96 -23.98 -10.47
C GLU A 73 -23.94 -24.66 -9.50
N ASN A 74 -24.12 -24.09 -8.30
CA ASN A 74 -24.88 -24.69 -7.20
C ASN A 74 -25.84 -23.66 -6.56
N PRO A 75 -26.95 -23.31 -7.21
CA PRO A 75 -27.96 -22.44 -6.62
C PRO A 75 -28.54 -23.05 -5.34
N ASP A 76 -28.92 -22.18 -4.39
CA ASP A 76 -29.48 -22.54 -3.07
C ASP A 76 -28.57 -23.43 -2.17
N ALA A 77 -27.28 -23.57 -2.52
CA ALA A 77 -26.32 -24.36 -1.76
C ALA A 77 -25.65 -23.57 -0.61
N ASN A 78 -25.23 -24.30 0.43
CA ASN A 78 -24.33 -23.76 1.44
C ASN A 78 -22.88 -23.78 0.94
N ILE A 79 -22.13 -22.70 1.18
CA ILE A 79 -20.74 -22.59 0.74
C ILE A 79 -19.81 -23.15 1.82
N ASN A 80 -19.08 -24.22 1.49
CA ASN A 80 -17.96 -24.68 2.31
C ASN A 80 -16.65 -24.15 1.74
N THR A 81 -16.15 -23.05 2.31
CA THR A 81 -14.93 -22.37 1.86
C THR A 81 -13.67 -23.24 1.94
N ALA A 82 -13.67 -24.34 2.71
CA ALA A 82 -12.55 -25.28 2.73
C ALA A 82 -12.41 -26.10 1.44
N ASN A 83 -13.49 -26.21 0.66
CA ASN A 83 -13.51 -26.94 -0.61
C ASN A 83 -13.16 -26.06 -1.81
N LEU A 84 -13.11 -24.73 -1.63
CA LEU A 84 -12.79 -23.78 -2.69
C LEU A 84 -11.28 -23.54 -2.71
N ASN A 85 -10.64 -23.72 -3.86
CA ASN A 85 -9.18 -23.73 -3.97
C ASN A 85 -8.53 -22.42 -3.49
N ASN A 86 -9.07 -21.27 -3.90
CA ASN A 86 -8.56 -19.96 -3.52
C ASN A 86 -8.98 -19.52 -2.11
N CYS A 87 -9.92 -20.24 -1.47
CA CYS A 87 -10.33 -19.99 -0.08
C CYS A 87 -9.69 -20.97 0.93
N ARG A 88 -9.25 -22.14 0.49
CA ARG A 88 -8.66 -23.21 1.33
C ARG A 88 -7.32 -22.81 1.92
N ASN A 89 -6.55 -21.98 1.23
CA ASN A 89 -5.25 -21.50 1.70
C ASN A 89 -5.44 -20.34 2.68
N GLN A 90 -5.83 -20.67 3.92
CA GLN A 90 -6.02 -19.69 5.00
C GLN A 90 -4.74 -18.93 5.36
N THR A 91 -3.58 -19.43 4.92
CA THR A 91 -2.29 -18.75 5.05
C THR A 91 -1.50 -18.87 3.76
N VAL A 92 -1.08 -17.73 3.19
CA VAL A 92 -0.31 -17.67 1.94
C VAL A 92 0.93 -16.80 2.16
N THR A 93 2.11 -17.34 1.87
CA THR A 93 3.36 -16.58 1.96
C THR A 93 3.57 -15.80 0.66
N THR A 94 3.74 -14.48 0.77
CA THR A 94 4.05 -13.59 -0.35
C THR A 94 5.39 -12.90 -0.13
N ALA A 95 5.91 -12.21 -1.15
CA ALA A 95 7.10 -11.36 -1.00
C ALA A 95 6.90 -10.24 0.05
N GLY A 96 5.66 -9.82 0.32
CA GLY A 96 5.32 -8.81 1.31
C GLY A 96 5.17 -9.34 2.75
N GLY A 97 5.23 -10.65 2.94
CA GLY A 97 4.97 -11.33 4.21
C GLY A 97 3.87 -12.37 4.09
N THR A 98 3.54 -12.98 5.23
CA THR A 98 2.48 -13.98 5.33
C THR A 98 1.11 -13.32 5.38
N VAL A 99 0.22 -13.67 4.45
CA VAL A 99 -1.17 -13.24 4.44
C VAL A 99 -2.02 -14.32 5.07
N THR A 100 -2.88 -13.95 6.02
CA THR A 100 -3.90 -14.84 6.58
C THR A 100 -5.25 -14.47 5.97
N LEU A 101 -5.85 -15.40 5.26
CA LEU A 101 -7.21 -15.31 4.75
C LEU A 101 -8.19 -15.78 5.85
N THR A 102 -9.39 -15.21 5.85
CA THR A 102 -10.50 -15.59 6.72
C THR A 102 -11.79 -15.38 5.91
N PRO A 103 -12.24 -16.42 5.19
CA PRO A 103 -13.43 -16.36 4.38
C PRO A 103 -14.67 -16.68 5.23
N ASN A 104 -15.76 -16.02 4.88
CA ASN A 104 -17.12 -16.38 5.22
C ASN A 104 -17.83 -16.69 3.90
N GLY A 105 -18.13 -17.96 3.68
CA GLY A 105 -18.80 -18.40 2.45
C GLY A 105 -20.21 -17.83 2.35
N GLY A 106 -20.97 -17.85 3.44
CA GLY A 106 -22.42 -17.60 3.39
C GLY A 106 -23.13 -18.71 2.63
N THR A 107 -24.23 -18.33 1.97
CA THR A 107 -25.07 -19.20 1.16
C THR A 107 -25.19 -18.67 -0.27
N CYS A 108 -25.51 -19.56 -1.20
CA CYS A 108 -25.88 -19.20 -2.56
C CYS A 108 -27.39 -18.98 -2.64
N THR A 109 -27.82 -17.95 -3.38
CA THR A 109 -29.22 -17.68 -3.66
C THR A 109 -29.72 -18.52 -4.84
N ALA A 110 -31.04 -18.59 -5.03
CA ALA A 110 -31.67 -19.23 -6.19
C ALA A 110 -31.20 -18.66 -7.54
N ASP A 111 -30.77 -17.40 -7.56
CA ASP A 111 -30.21 -16.71 -8.74
C ASP A 111 -28.73 -17.06 -9.00
N GLY A 112 -28.18 -18.04 -8.26
CA GLY A 112 -26.79 -18.48 -8.37
C GLY A 112 -25.78 -17.43 -7.90
N GLN A 113 -26.17 -16.53 -7.00
CA GLN A 113 -25.29 -15.49 -6.46
C GLN A 113 -24.96 -15.75 -4.98
N PRO A 114 -23.80 -15.33 -4.48
CA PRO A 114 -23.54 -15.36 -3.04
C PRO A 114 -24.47 -14.38 -2.31
N ASP A 115 -24.86 -14.73 -1.08
CA ASP A 115 -25.62 -13.82 -0.22
C ASP A 115 -24.77 -12.61 0.23
N THR A 116 -25.41 -11.65 0.90
CA THR A 116 -24.75 -10.43 1.39
C THR A 116 -23.80 -10.67 2.57
N THR A 117 -23.78 -11.88 3.13
CA THR A 117 -22.88 -12.27 4.22
C THR A 117 -21.57 -12.84 3.70
N ALA A 118 -21.55 -13.30 2.45
CA ALA A 118 -20.37 -13.80 1.76
C ALA A 118 -19.28 -12.72 1.68
N GLN A 119 -18.15 -12.98 2.34
CA GLN A 119 -17.01 -12.08 2.39
C GLN A 119 -15.70 -12.82 2.58
N ALA A 120 -14.62 -12.29 2.02
CA ALA A 120 -13.27 -12.76 2.25
C ALA A 120 -12.45 -11.65 2.88
N THR A 121 -11.91 -11.89 4.08
CA THR A 121 -11.02 -10.94 4.76
C THR A 121 -9.60 -11.47 4.72
N ALA A 122 -8.63 -10.63 4.37
CA ALA A 122 -7.22 -10.99 4.37
C ALA A 122 -6.41 -9.98 5.18
N THR A 123 -5.56 -10.48 6.09
CA THR A 123 -4.65 -9.69 6.92
C THR A 123 -3.20 -10.00 6.55
N LEU A 124 -2.31 -9.02 6.69
CA LEU A 124 -0.89 -9.18 6.38
C LEU A 124 -0.08 -9.17 7.67
N SER A 125 0.73 -10.21 7.89
CA SER A 125 1.61 -10.31 9.05
C SER A 125 2.54 -9.09 9.13
N GLY A 126 2.56 -8.44 10.30
CA GLY A 126 3.33 -7.22 10.55
C GLY A 126 2.62 -5.92 10.13
N VAL A 127 1.40 -5.98 9.61
CA VAL A 127 0.52 -4.82 9.40
C VAL A 127 -0.82 -5.09 10.08
N THR A 128 -1.02 -4.49 11.26
CA THR A 128 -2.25 -4.68 12.07
C THR A 128 -3.26 -3.57 11.90
N ASP A 129 -2.87 -2.44 11.32
CA ASP A 129 -3.74 -1.26 11.18
C ASP A 129 -4.76 -1.43 10.04
N TYR A 130 -4.51 -2.34 9.10
CA TYR A 130 -5.28 -2.46 7.86
C TYR A 130 -5.52 -3.92 7.50
N ARG A 131 -6.71 -4.18 6.96
CA ARG A 131 -7.09 -5.46 6.35
C ARG A 131 -7.71 -5.24 4.98
N ALA A 132 -7.59 -6.24 4.10
CA ALA A 132 -8.35 -6.28 2.87
C ALA A 132 -9.66 -7.03 3.12
N ARG A 133 -10.78 -6.44 2.72
CA ARG A 133 -12.10 -7.07 2.77
C ARG A 133 -12.72 -7.05 1.39
N CYS A 134 -13.01 -8.23 0.86
CA CYS A 134 -13.81 -8.40 -0.34
C CYS A 134 -15.17 -8.98 0.02
N PHE A 135 -16.24 -8.49 -0.60
CA PHE A 135 -17.60 -8.93 -0.33
C PHE A 135 -18.46 -8.79 -1.58
N TYR A 136 -19.60 -9.47 -1.59
CA TYR A 136 -20.54 -9.42 -2.70
C TYR A 136 -21.66 -8.42 -2.40
N GLN A 137 -21.82 -7.42 -3.27
CA GLN A 137 -22.90 -6.42 -3.15
C GLN A 137 -23.32 -5.92 -4.53
N ASN A 138 -24.62 -5.74 -4.74
CA ASN A 138 -25.20 -5.22 -5.99
C ASN A 138 -24.66 -5.95 -7.22
N GLN A 139 -24.70 -7.29 -7.17
CA GLN A 139 -24.23 -8.17 -8.23
C GLN A 139 -22.76 -8.04 -8.62
N SER A 140 -21.92 -7.56 -7.69
CA SER A 140 -20.52 -7.28 -7.97
C SER A 140 -19.63 -7.61 -6.78
N ILE A 141 -18.41 -8.08 -7.06
CA ILE A 141 -17.37 -8.21 -6.04
C ILE A 141 -16.76 -6.85 -5.79
N ARG A 142 -16.88 -6.37 -4.55
CA ARG A 142 -16.25 -5.15 -4.05
C ARG A 142 -15.12 -5.52 -3.11
N CYS A 143 -13.95 -4.91 -3.29
CA CYS A 143 -12.82 -5.07 -2.39
C CYS A 143 -12.43 -3.69 -1.86
N THR A 144 -12.11 -3.64 -0.56
CA THR A 144 -11.73 -2.40 0.12
C THR A 144 -10.62 -2.68 1.12
N ILE A 145 -9.78 -1.67 1.35
CA ILE A 145 -8.81 -1.69 2.44
C ILE A 145 -9.37 -0.87 3.59
N GLU A 146 -9.75 -1.57 4.65
CA GLU A 146 -10.36 -1.01 5.86
C GLU A 146 -9.30 -0.89 6.97
N ALA A 147 -9.45 0.11 7.83
CA ALA A 147 -8.72 0.15 9.09
C ALA A 147 -9.30 -0.91 10.05
N GLN A 148 -8.44 -1.54 10.86
CA GLN A 148 -8.84 -2.55 11.85
C GLN A 148 -9.20 -1.96 13.20
#